data_AF-A0A846DZ43-F1
#
_entry.id   AF-A0A846DZ43-F1
#
_cell.length_a   1.000
_cell.length_b   1.000
_cell.length_c   1.000
_cell.angle_alpha   90.00
_cell.angle_beta   90.00
_cell.angle_gamma   90.00
#
_symmetry.space_group_name_H-M   'P 1'
#
loop_
_entity.id
_entity.type
_entity.pdbx_description
1 polymer ?
#
loop_
_entity_poly.entity_id
_entity_poly.type
_entity_poly.pdbx_seq_one_letter_code
_entity_poly.pdbx_strand_id
1 'polypeptide(L)'
;MSHPFSIVEVPVDAADAEEAMGTKFKFWFQHPDKGYCLFKQARPNTGEDWAEKLAAEFAELLSLPHAGYELAIWNGKPGVISPLMVPNSTLIHGNDILTGLNSSYPRAQDYGVSQHTLEIVLSAIANPRVKLPLNWIAPAGINTAVDTFVGYLLLDAWIGNGDRHHENWGFIETLNQSVHLAPSYDHASSLGRELLDSKRQKYIENNSVMAYAKRARSAFYQQPEDRKPLPTLEAFSTVAKRYPHAALIWLEQLANLSFAQIKQLLTCLPSHRFSPLALEFVWQILHINHSRLLSLREELS
;
A
#
# COMPACT_ATOMS: atom_id res chain seq x y z
N MET A 1 20.26 -18.54 4.67
CA MET A 1 20.53 -17.08 4.63
C MET A 1 19.63 -16.50 3.57
N SER A 2 18.85 -15.47 3.86
CA SER A 2 18.08 -14.78 2.81
C SER A 2 19.03 -14.03 1.89
N HIS A 3 18.74 -14.06 0.59
CA HIS A 3 19.49 -13.29 -0.38
C HIS A 3 19.04 -11.82 -0.34
N PRO A 4 19.95 -10.85 -0.48
CA PRO A 4 19.56 -9.45 -0.64
C PRO A 4 18.59 -9.29 -1.83
N PHE A 5 17.67 -8.35 -1.72
CA PHE A 5 16.81 -7.96 -2.83
C PHE A 5 17.69 -7.50 -4.00
N SER A 6 17.44 -8.08 -5.16
CA SER A 6 18.14 -7.69 -6.38
C SER A 6 17.70 -6.30 -6.81
N ILE A 7 18.63 -5.56 -7.42
CA ILE A 7 18.33 -4.27 -8.06
C ILE A 7 18.38 -4.50 -9.56
N VAL A 8 17.27 -4.21 -10.24
CA VAL A 8 17.15 -4.31 -11.68
C VAL A 8 17.75 -3.07 -12.33
N GLU A 9 18.72 -3.26 -13.22
CA GLU A 9 19.23 -2.19 -14.09
C GLU A 9 18.29 -2.03 -15.28
N VAL A 10 17.60 -0.89 -15.36
CA VAL A 10 16.72 -0.55 -16.48
C VAL A 10 17.54 0.16 -17.55
N PRO A 11 17.55 -0.32 -18.80
CA PRO A 11 18.27 0.34 -19.89
C PRO A 11 17.85 1.81 -20.06
N VAL A 12 18.80 2.68 -20.37
CA VAL A 12 18.55 4.13 -20.45
C VAL A 12 17.52 4.47 -21.54
N ASP A 13 17.52 3.68 -22.61
CA ASP A 13 16.64 3.75 -23.78
C ASP A 13 15.41 2.83 -23.69
N ALA A 14 15.10 2.28 -22.51
CA ALA A 14 14.01 1.31 -22.34
C ALA A 14 12.60 1.90 -22.49
N ALA A 15 12.43 3.22 -22.35
CA ALA A 15 11.12 3.85 -22.29
C ALA A 15 10.32 3.63 -23.58
N ASP A 16 9.15 2.99 -23.43
CA ASP A 16 8.21 2.65 -24.51
C ASP A 16 7.04 3.64 -24.53
N ALA A 17 6.41 3.86 -23.37
CA ALA A 17 5.28 4.78 -23.23
C ALA A 17 5.32 5.57 -21.91
N GLU A 18 4.75 6.77 -21.92
CA GLU A 18 4.54 7.56 -20.70
C GLU A 18 3.33 7.03 -19.92
N GLU A 19 3.35 7.21 -18.59
CA GLU A 19 2.22 6.92 -17.71
C GLU A 19 1.70 8.23 -17.13
N ALA A 20 0.47 8.61 -17.49
CA ALA A 20 -0.09 9.93 -17.21
C ALA A 20 -0.62 10.10 -15.78
N MET A 21 -0.94 9.02 -15.06
CA MET A 21 -1.54 9.12 -13.73
C MET A 21 -0.49 9.52 -12.67
N GLY A 22 -0.82 10.28 -11.63
CA GLY A 22 0.11 10.57 -10.52
C GLY A 22 1.32 11.47 -10.87
N THR A 23 2.14 11.77 -9.86
CA THR A 23 3.06 12.94 -9.89
C THR A 23 4.56 12.60 -10.01
N LYS A 24 4.92 11.31 -10.06
CA LYS A 24 6.33 10.88 -10.15
C LYS A 24 6.75 10.71 -11.60
N PHE A 25 8.05 10.84 -11.87
CA PHE A 25 8.59 10.42 -13.16
C PHE A 25 8.47 8.90 -13.30
N LYS A 26 7.82 8.45 -14.37
CA LYS A 26 7.60 7.04 -14.65
C LYS A 26 7.34 6.81 -16.13
N PHE A 27 7.65 5.60 -16.57
CA PHE A 27 7.44 5.15 -17.94
C PHE A 27 7.26 3.64 -17.95
N TRP A 28 6.54 3.17 -18.96
CA TRP A 28 6.40 1.76 -19.24
C TRP A 28 7.53 1.26 -20.16
N PHE A 29 7.92 0.00 -19.98
CA PHE A 29 8.91 -0.67 -20.82
C PHE A 29 8.71 -2.19 -20.80
N GLN A 30 9.32 -2.89 -21.76
CA GLN A 30 9.35 -4.36 -21.79
C GLN A 30 10.56 -4.89 -21.01
N HIS A 31 10.31 -5.62 -19.92
CA HIS A 31 11.34 -6.35 -19.19
C HIS A 31 11.42 -7.80 -19.73
N PRO A 32 12.62 -8.34 -20.02
CA PRO A 32 12.79 -9.67 -20.61
C PRO A 32 12.05 -10.79 -19.87
N ASP A 33 12.16 -10.82 -18.53
CA ASP A 33 11.59 -11.89 -17.71
C ASP A 33 10.24 -11.55 -17.05
N LYS A 34 9.90 -10.27 -16.95
CA LYS A 34 8.75 -9.77 -16.17
C LYS A 34 7.65 -9.18 -17.04
N GLY A 35 7.85 -9.15 -18.37
CA GLY A 35 6.93 -8.57 -19.33
C GLY A 35 6.83 -7.06 -19.19
N TYR A 36 5.66 -6.50 -19.49
CA TYR A 36 5.44 -5.06 -19.48
C TYR A 36 5.45 -4.52 -18.04
N CYS A 37 6.36 -3.60 -17.75
CA CYS A 37 6.62 -3.08 -16.42
C CYS A 37 6.56 -1.56 -16.41
N LEU A 38 6.07 -1.00 -15.32
CA LEU A 38 6.13 0.42 -15.02
C LEU A 38 7.38 0.69 -14.16
N PHE A 39 8.32 1.46 -14.68
CA PHE A 39 9.38 2.04 -13.87
C PHE A 39 8.84 3.28 -13.14
N LYS A 40 9.02 3.36 -11.82
CA LYS A 40 8.72 4.54 -11.00
C LYS A 40 10.00 5.06 -10.36
N GLN A 41 10.43 6.27 -10.72
CA GLN A 41 11.61 6.87 -10.12
C GLN A 41 11.29 7.35 -8.69
N ALA A 42 12.16 7.04 -7.74
CA ALA A 42 12.08 7.61 -6.39
C ALA A 42 12.48 9.10 -6.41
N ARG A 43 11.82 9.89 -5.57
CA ARG A 43 12.23 11.28 -5.35
C ARG A 43 13.57 11.34 -4.59
N PRO A 44 14.46 12.29 -4.89
CA PRO A 44 15.71 12.47 -4.16
C PRO A 44 15.47 12.62 -2.67
N ASN A 45 16.38 12.06 -1.86
CA ASN A 45 16.35 12.14 -0.39
C ASN A 45 15.07 11.54 0.24
N THR A 46 14.42 10.60 -0.44
CA THR A 46 13.30 9.82 0.09
C THR A 46 13.59 8.34 0.02
N GLY A 47 12.79 7.56 0.73
CA GLY A 47 12.76 6.11 0.70
C GLY A 47 11.60 5.51 -0.06
N GLU A 48 11.07 6.23 -1.06
CA GLU A 48 9.86 5.82 -1.78
C GLU A 48 10.01 4.45 -2.47
N ASP A 49 11.21 4.09 -2.93
CA ASP A 49 11.50 2.82 -3.59
C ASP A 49 11.49 1.64 -2.62
N TRP A 50 12.27 1.72 -1.53
CA TRP A 50 12.30 0.65 -0.55
C TRP A 50 10.99 0.54 0.24
N ALA A 51 10.24 1.63 0.38
CA ALA A 51 8.91 1.59 0.99
C ALA A 51 7.90 0.81 0.12
N GLU A 52 7.86 1.06 -1.20
CA GLU A 52 7.05 0.26 -2.15
C GLU A 52 7.44 -1.22 -2.08
N LYS A 53 8.75 -1.52 -2.15
CA LYS A 53 9.23 -2.91 -2.09
C LYS A 53 8.83 -3.60 -0.79
N LEU A 54 9.11 -3.00 0.36
CA LEU A 54 8.76 -3.60 1.65
C LEU A 54 7.26 -3.76 1.83
N ALA A 55 6.45 -2.78 1.40
CA ALA A 55 5.00 -2.89 1.50
C ALA A 55 4.45 -4.08 0.69
N ALA A 56 5.00 -4.33 -0.51
CA ALA A 56 4.65 -5.50 -1.31
C ALA A 56 5.04 -6.81 -0.61
N GLU A 57 6.27 -6.89 -0.06
CA GLU A 57 6.72 -8.09 0.68
C GLU A 57 5.90 -8.33 1.96
N PHE A 58 5.47 -7.26 2.65
CA PHE A 58 4.58 -7.38 3.80
C PHE A 58 3.16 -7.77 3.42
N ALA A 59 2.66 -7.31 2.27
CA ALA A 59 1.39 -7.77 1.72
C ALA A 59 1.44 -9.27 1.38
N GLU A 60 2.54 -9.73 0.76
CA GLU A 60 2.78 -11.16 0.47
C GLU A 60 2.79 -11.99 1.76
N LEU A 61 3.51 -11.54 2.81
CA LEU A 61 3.51 -12.24 4.11
C LEU A 61 2.11 -12.35 4.73
N LEU A 62 1.25 -11.36 4.53
CA LEU A 62 -0.14 -11.38 4.97
C LEU A 62 -1.07 -12.17 4.02
N SER A 63 -0.54 -12.72 2.92
CA SER A 63 -1.32 -13.35 1.84
C SER A 63 -2.32 -12.39 1.17
N LEU A 64 -2.05 -11.08 1.19
CA LEU A 64 -2.87 -10.09 0.49
C LEU A 64 -2.56 -10.08 -1.00
N PRO A 65 -3.55 -9.84 -1.87
CA PRO A 65 -3.30 -9.58 -3.28
C PRO A 65 -2.64 -8.20 -3.42
N HIS A 66 -1.49 -8.14 -4.08
CA HIS A 66 -0.76 -6.89 -4.28
C HIS A 66 -0.07 -6.84 -5.66
N ALA A 67 0.26 -5.62 -6.10
CA ALA A 67 1.17 -5.42 -7.23
C ALA A 67 2.59 -5.85 -6.86
N GLY A 68 3.29 -6.49 -7.81
CA GLY A 68 4.70 -6.82 -7.63
C GLY A 68 5.59 -5.58 -7.73
N TYR A 69 6.66 -5.55 -6.95
CA TYR A 69 7.66 -4.48 -6.99
C TYR A 69 9.05 -5.05 -6.84
N GLU A 70 9.99 -4.57 -7.65
CA GLU A 70 11.42 -4.83 -7.49
C GLU A 70 12.18 -3.51 -7.44
N LEU A 71 13.25 -3.48 -6.65
CA LEU A 71 14.16 -2.33 -6.66
C LEU A 71 14.79 -2.18 -8.05
N ALA A 72 15.00 -0.95 -8.46
CA ALA A 72 15.57 -0.66 -9.78
C ALA A 72 16.49 0.56 -9.78
N ILE A 73 17.31 0.64 -10.82
CA ILE A 73 18.11 1.79 -11.21
C ILE A 73 17.81 2.11 -12.66
N TRP A 74 17.56 3.38 -12.95
CA TRP A 74 17.52 3.88 -14.31
C TRP A 74 18.35 5.15 -14.42
N ASN A 75 19.33 5.17 -15.32
CA ASN A 75 20.22 6.31 -15.53
C ASN A 75 20.85 6.83 -14.22
N GLY A 76 21.32 5.90 -13.37
CA GLY A 76 21.90 6.19 -12.06
C GLY A 76 20.91 6.61 -10.96
N LYS A 77 19.60 6.68 -11.26
CA LYS A 77 18.56 7.10 -10.30
C LYS A 77 17.79 5.91 -9.72
N PRO A 78 17.58 5.87 -8.38
CA PRO A 78 16.73 4.87 -7.75
C PRO A 78 15.30 4.88 -8.26
N GLY A 79 14.69 3.71 -8.24
CA GLY A 79 13.26 3.55 -8.39
C GLY A 79 12.83 2.13 -8.07
N VAL A 80 11.62 1.81 -8.51
CA VAL A 80 11.11 0.45 -8.56
C VAL A 80 10.60 0.15 -9.96
N ILE A 81 10.58 -1.14 -10.32
CA ILE A 81 9.76 -1.62 -11.43
C ILE A 81 8.57 -2.39 -10.88
N SER A 82 7.41 -2.21 -11.51
CA SER A 82 6.19 -2.92 -11.18
C SER A 82 5.63 -3.60 -12.44
N PRO A 83 5.62 -4.94 -12.52
CA PRO A 83 4.98 -5.64 -13.62
C PRO A 83 3.49 -5.32 -13.69
N LEU A 84 2.93 -5.31 -14.90
CA LEU A 84 1.50 -5.13 -15.11
C LEU A 84 0.72 -6.18 -14.28
N MET A 85 -0.08 -5.70 -13.32
CA MET A 85 -0.76 -6.53 -12.33
C MET A 85 -1.63 -7.62 -12.98
N VAL A 86 -2.42 -7.22 -13.98
CA VAL A 86 -3.35 -8.11 -14.67
C VAL A 86 -3.31 -7.82 -16.18
N PRO A 87 -2.67 -8.68 -16.99
CA PRO A 87 -2.67 -8.54 -18.44
C PRO A 87 -4.07 -8.61 -19.04
N ASN A 88 -4.27 -7.98 -20.20
CA ASN A 88 -5.56 -7.99 -20.93
C ASN A 88 -6.74 -7.49 -20.07
N SER A 89 -6.51 -6.45 -19.29
CA SER A 89 -7.52 -5.84 -18.44
C SER A 89 -7.30 -4.33 -18.33
N THR A 90 -8.31 -3.63 -17.84
CA THR A 90 -8.26 -2.19 -17.59
C THR A 90 -8.35 -1.96 -16.09
N LEU A 91 -7.44 -1.13 -15.55
CA LEU A 91 -7.56 -0.60 -14.21
C LEU A 91 -8.49 0.62 -14.24
N ILE A 92 -9.60 0.55 -13.52
CA ILE A 92 -10.52 1.67 -13.29
C ILE A 92 -10.23 2.19 -11.88
N HIS A 93 -9.75 3.43 -11.77
CA HIS A 93 -9.36 4.03 -10.50
C HIS A 93 -10.58 4.40 -9.65
N GLY A 94 -10.39 4.47 -8.34
CA GLY A 94 -11.42 4.85 -7.37
C GLY A 94 -12.06 6.21 -7.67
N ASN A 95 -11.31 7.20 -8.18
CA ASN A 95 -11.87 8.50 -8.56
C ASN A 95 -12.93 8.36 -9.67
N ASP A 96 -12.66 7.56 -10.70
CA ASP A 96 -13.60 7.23 -11.77
C ASP A 96 -14.81 6.46 -11.25
N ILE A 97 -14.57 5.45 -10.41
CA ILE A 97 -15.63 4.63 -9.79
C ILE A 97 -16.57 5.51 -8.97
N LEU A 98 -16.01 6.38 -8.12
CA LEU A 98 -16.78 7.24 -7.23
C LEU A 98 -17.52 8.35 -7.99
N THR A 99 -16.95 8.88 -9.08
CA THR A 99 -17.67 9.78 -9.98
C THR A 99 -18.85 9.11 -10.67
N GLY A 100 -18.71 7.83 -11.03
CA GLY A 100 -19.83 7.03 -11.56
C GLY A 100 -20.98 6.85 -10.57
N LEU A 101 -20.70 6.81 -9.26
CA LEU A 101 -21.70 6.72 -8.19
C LEU A 101 -22.28 8.09 -7.80
N ASN A 102 -21.45 9.12 -7.81
CA ASN A 102 -21.82 10.49 -7.51
C ASN A 102 -21.18 11.44 -8.52
N SER A 103 -21.99 11.97 -9.45
CA SER A 103 -21.54 12.92 -10.48
C SER A 103 -20.91 14.22 -9.94
N SER A 104 -21.18 14.58 -8.68
CA SER A 104 -20.57 15.74 -7.99
C SER A 104 -19.26 15.41 -7.28
N TYR A 105 -18.81 14.16 -7.32
CA TYR A 105 -17.54 13.75 -6.71
C TYR A 105 -16.37 14.46 -7.43
N PRO A 106 -15.41 15.05 -6.69
CA PRO A 106 -14.32 15.84 -7.27
C PRO A 106 -13.24 14.94 -7.89
N ARG A 107 -13.54 14.38 -9.07
CA ARG A 107 -12.72 13.41 -9.80
C ARG A 107 -11.25 13.84 -9.98
N ALA A 108 -11.05 15.10 -10.36
CA ALA A 108 -9.75 15.64 -10.79
C ALA A 108 -8.95 16.34 -9.68
N GLN A 109 -9.41 16.22 -8.42
CA GLN A 109 -8.74 16.85 -7.29
C GLN A 109 -7.79 15.84 -6.64
N ASP A 110 -6.49 16.12 -6.67
CA ASP A 110 -5.47 15.17 -6.22
C ASP A 110 -5.38 15.04 -4.68
N TYR A 111 -5.69 16.13 -3.94
CA TYR A 111 -5.46 16.20 -2.49
C TYR A 111 -6.64 16.82 -1.75
N GLY A 112 -6.83 16.39 -0.49
CA GLY A 112 -7.84 16.98 0.40
C GLY A 112 -9.28 16.71 -0.05
N VAL A 113 -9.51 15.60 -0.75
CA VAL A 113 -10.83 15.17 -1.23
C VAL A 113 -11.63 14.63 -0.05
N SER A 114 -12.29 15.50 0.71
CA SER A 114 -13.05 15.09 1.89
C SER A 114 -14.24 14.18 1.57
N GLN A 115 -14.73 14.23 0.32
CA GLN A 115 -15.76 13.32 -0.21
C GLN A 115 -15.25 11.87 -0.35
N HIS A 116 -13.93 11.63 -0.28
CA HIS A 116 -13.34 10.29 -0.24
C HIS A 116 -13.52 9.68 1.16
N THR A 117 -14.77 9.40 1.52
CA THR A 117 -15.11 8.82 2.83
C THR A 117 -14.97 7.31 2.83
N LEU A 118 -14.75 6.72 4.01
CA LEU A 118 -14.81 5.25 4.14
C LEU A 118 -16.15 4.69 3.65
N GLU A 119 -17.26 5.37 3.94
CA GLU A 119 -18.60 4.89 3.57
C GLU A 119 -18.78 4.75 2.06
N ILE A 120 -18.40 5.76 1.28
CA ILE A 120 -18.61 5.73 -0.17
C ILE A 120 -17.71 4.69 -0.84
N VAL A 121 -16.47 4.52 -0.36
CA VAL A 121 -15.54 3.50 -0.84
C VAL A 121 -16.05 2.10 -0.52
N LEU A 122 -16.44 1.84 0.72
CA LEU A 122 -17.00 0.54 1.12
C LEU A 122 -18.28 0.23 0.35
N SER A 123 -19.15 1.22 0.13
CA SER A 123 -20.37 1.06 -0.66
C SER A 123 -20.08 0.70 -2.12
N ALA A 124 -19.06 1.32 -2.72
CA ALA A 124 -18.62 0.99 -4.08
C ALA A 124 -18.11 -0.45 -4.18
N ILE A 125 -17.28 -0.87 -3.22
CA ILE A 125 -16.66 -2.21 -3.19
C ILE A 125 -17.67 -3.29 -2.82
N ALA A 126 -18.68 -2.98 -1.98
CA ALA A 126 -19.75 -3.90 -1.57
C ALA A 126 -20.72 -4.25 -2.70
N ASN A 127 -20.59 -3.65 -3.89
CA ASN A 127 -21.41 -4.00 -5.03
C ASN A 127 -21.24 -5.50 -5.37
N PRO A 128 -22.32 -6.32 -5.41
CA PRO A 128 -22.22 -7.76 -5.64
C PRO A 128 -21.57 -8.17 -6.98
N ARG A 129 -21.43 -7.23 -7.93
CA ARG A 129 -20.72 -7.46 -9.20
C ARG A 129 -19.20 -7.41 -9.05
N VAL A 130 -18.68 -6.79 -7.98
CA VAL A 130 -17.25 -6.69 -7.71
C VAL A 130 -16.80 -7.99 -7.03
N LYS A 131 -16.01 -8.77 -7.79
CA LYS A 131 -15.47 -10.05 -7.32
C LYS A 131 -14.16 -9.84 -6.56
N LEU A 132 -13.71 -10.91 -5.90
CA LEU A 132 -12.36 -11.01 -5.35
C LEU A 132 -11.30 -10.71 -6.42
N PRO A 133 -10.11 -10.24 -6.03
CA PRO A 133 -9.01 -10.02 -6.97
C PRO A 133 -8.76 -11.22 -7.89
N LEU A 134 -8.55 -10.93 -9.17
CA LEU A 134 -8.43 -11.94 -10.21
C LEU A 134 -7.21 -12.84 -9.95
N ASN A 135 -7.37 -14.15 -10.11
CA ASN A 135 -6.31 -15.16 -9.93
C ASN A 135 -5.67 -15.19 -8.53
N TRP A 136 -6.31 -14.60 -7.53
CA TRP A 136 -5.85 -14.65 -6.14
C TRP A 136 -6.62 -15.70 -5.34
N ILE A 137 -5.90 -16.40 -4.44
CA ILE A 137 -6.48 -17.37 -3.52
C ILE A 137 -6.64 -16.69 -2.17
N ALA A 138 -7.88 -16.41 -1.81
CA ALA A 138 -8.20 -15.76 -0.54
C ALA A 138 -7.93 -16.69 0.65
N PRO A 139 -7.44 -16.16 1.79
CA PRO A 139 -7.44 -16.89 3.05
C PRO A 139 -8.83 -17.39 3.43
N ALA A 140 -8.90 -18.51 4.15
CA ALA A 140 -10.18 -19.08 4.58
C ALA A 140 -11.02 -18.06 5.37
N GLY A 141 -12.29 -17.89 4.98
CA GLY A 141 -13.23 -16.93 5.57
C GLY A 141 -13.26 -15.56 4.91
N ILE A 142 -12.30 -15.24 4.02
CA ILE A 142 -12.34 -14.04 3.18
C ILE A 142 -13.09 -14.38 1.89
N ASN A 143 -14.32 -13.87 1.75
CA ASN A 143 -15.22 -14.28 0.67
C ASN A 143 -15.62 -13.15 -0.27
N THR A 144 -15.49 -11.90 0.17
CA THR A 144 -15.93 -10.73 -0.60
C THR A 144 -14.78 -9.74 -0.88
N ALA A 145 -14.99 -8.87 -1.87
CA ALA A 145 -14.09 -7.77 -2.15
C ALA A 145 -13.93 -6.84 -0.93
N VAL A 146 -15.00 -6.64 -0.15
CA VAL A 146 -14.93 -5.83 1.08
C VAL A 146 -14.09 -6.52 2.14
N ASP A 147 -14.25 -7.83 2.35
CA ASP A 147 -13.41 -8.60 3.28
C ASP A 147 -11.93 -8.46 2.91
N THR A 148 -11.62 -8.45 1.61
CA THR A 148 -10.26 -8.23 1.09
C THR A 148 -9.77 -6.81 1.39
N PHE A 149 -10.61 -5.80 1.16
CA PHE A 149 -10.27 -4.41 1.40
C PHE A 149 -10.06 -4.08 2.88
N VAL A 150 -10.73 -4.79 3.80
CA VAL A 150 -10.43 -4.72 5.25
C VAL A 150 -8.96 -5.09 5.51
N GLY A 151 -8.43 -6.08 4.78
CA GLY A 151 -7.02 -6.45 4.83
C GLY A 151 -6.08 -5.37 4.28
N TYR A 152 -6.48 -4.65 3.23
CA TYR A 152 -5.72 -3.50 2.73
C TYR A 152 -5.60 -2.39 3.79
N LEU A 153 -6.68 -2.12 4.53
CA LEU A 153 -6.66 -1.12 5.61
C LEU A 153 -5.87 -1.60 6.84
N LEU A 154 -5.83 -2.91 7.11
CA LEU A 154 -4.92 -3.48 8.11
C LEU A 154 -3.46 -3.26 7.70
N LEU A 155 -3.11 -3.55 6.43
CA LEU A 155 -1.77 -3.31 5.90
C LEU A 155 -1.40 -1.83 6.04
N ASP A 156 -2.26 -0.91 5.60
CA ASP A 156 -2.04 0.54 5.71
C ASP A 156 -1.79 0.98 7.15
N ALA A 157 -2.57 0.47 8.11
CA ALA A 157 -2.38 0.77 9.51
C ALA A 157 -1.05 0.23 10.04
N TRP A 158 -0.65 -0.97 9.59
CA TRP A 158 0.59 -1.60 10.03
C TRP A 158 1.83 -0.87 9.51
N ILE A 159 1.90 -0.61 8.21
CA ILE A 159 3.03 0.06 7.56
C ILE A 159 2.97 1.59 7.65
N GLY A 160 1.86 2.13 8.18
CA GLY A 160 1.62 3.57 8.26
C GLY A 160 1.47 4.22 6.88
N ASN A 161 0.78 3.57 5.94
CA ASN A 161 0.52 4.12 4.62
C ASN A 161 -0.46 5.29 4.72
N GLY A 162 0.03 6.49 4.40
CA GLY A 162 -0.76 7.71 4.53
C GLY A 162 -1.60 8.09 3.32
N ASP A 163 -1.52 7.32 2.22
CA ASP A 163 -1.85 7.84 0.89
C ASP A 163 -2.72 6.88 0.08
N ARG A 164 -3.61 6.11 0.74
CA ARG A 164 -4.66 5.37 0.03
C ARG A 164 -5.78 6.30 -0.42
N HIS A 165 -5.46 7.27 -1.28
CA HIS A 165 -6.43 8.17 -1.89
C HIS A 165 -7.17 7.47 -3.04
N HIS A 166 -8.13 8.17 -3.63
CA HIS A 166 -9.03 7.63 -4.66
C HIS A 166 -8.35 7.12 -5.95
N GLU A 167 -7.05 7.32 -6.17
CA GLU A 167 -6.34 6.71 -7.31
C GLU A 167 -5.53 5.47 -6.91
N ASN A 168 -5.29 5.27 -5.61
CA ASN A 168 -4.50 4.17 -5.03
C ASN A 168 -5.37 2.99 -4.55
N TRP A 169 -6.54 2.85 -5.18
CA TRP A 169 -7.36 1.65 -5.20
C TRP A 169 -8.26 1.72 -6.44
N GLY A 170 -8.82 0.58 -6.84
CA GLY A 170 -9.68 0.53 -8.01
C GLY A 170 -10.17 -0.86 -8.32
N PHE A 171 -10.74 -1.01 -9.51
CA PHE A 171 -11.22 -2.27 -10.03
C PHE A 171 -10.45 -2.67 -11.28
N ILE A 172 -10.29 -3.97 -11.47
CA ILE A 172 -9.85 -4.57 -12.72
C ILE A 172 -11.08 -4.99 -13.50
N GLU A 173 -11.26 -4.40 -14.67
CA GLU A 173 -12.25 -4.83 -15.66
C GLU A 173 -11.56 -5.68 -16.73
N THR A 174 -12.00 -6.92 -16.85
CA THR A 174 -11.47 -7.87 -17.83
C THR A 174 -12.19 -7.75 -19.18
N LEU A 175 -11.61 -8.29 -20.26
CA LEU A 175 -12.22 -8.25 -21.60
C LEU A 175 -13.65 -8.81 -21.68
N ASN A 176 -14.02 -9.73 -20.79
CA ASN A 176 -15.38 -10.28 -20.71
C ASN A 176 -16.32 -9.47 -19.80
N GLN A 177 -15.92 -8.25 -19.42
CA GLN A 177 -16.66 -7.32 -18.55
C GLN A 177 -16.87 -7.84 -17.11
N SER A 178 -16.07 -8.82 -16.67
CA SER A 178 -16.02 -9.18 -15.24
C SER A 178 -15.21 -8.15 -14.48
N VAL A 179 -15.78 -7.64 -13.39
CA VAL A 179 -15.20 -6.62 -12.51
C VAL A 179 -14.67 -7.27 -11.23
N HIS A 180 -13.41 -7.02 -10.92
CA HIS A 180 -12.71 -7.54 -9.75
C HIS A 180 -12.13 -6.37 -8.96
N LEU A 181 -12.03 -6.51 -7.64
CA LEU A 181 -11.18 -5.60 -6.86
C LEU A 181 -9.74 -5.70 -7.36
N ALA A 182 -9.06 -4.57 -7.58
CA ALA A 182 -7.65 -4.60 -7.95
C ALA A 182 -6.79 -5.12 -6.79
N PRO A 183 -5.69 -5.85 -7.06
CA PRO A 183 -4.63 -6.06 -6.07
C PRO A 183 -4.20 -4.72 -5.46
N SER A 184 -3.73 -4.69 -4.22
CA SER A 184 -3.29 -3.44 -3.61
C SER A 184 -2.00 -2.91 -4.26
N TYR A 185 -1.91 -1.60 -4.51
CA TYR A 185 -0.76 -0.96 -5.15
C TYR A 185 -0.48 0.43 -4.58
N ASP A 186 0.67 0.99 -4.96
CA ASP A 186 1.18 2.33 -4.60
C ASP A 186 1.26 2.62 -3.10
N HIS A 187 2.19 1.95 -2.43
CA HIS A 187 2.42 2.11 -0.99
C HIS A 187 3.68 2.93 -0.67
N ALA A 188 4.12 3.78 -1.61
CA ALA A 188 5.35 4.55 -1.46
C ALA A 188 5.30 5.56 -0.29
N SER A 189 4.12 5.86 0.24
CA SER A 189 3.87 6.82 1.33
C SER A 189 3.76 6.14 2.70
N SER A 190 4.65 5.16 2.95
CA SER A 190 4.69 4.34 4.16
C SER A 190 6.04 4.41 4.89
N LEU A 191 6.10 3.83 6.09
CA LEU A 191 7.35 3.47 6.79
C LEU A 191 8.32 4.64 7.08
N GLY A 192 7.84 5.89 7.12
CA GLY A 192 8.70 7.06 7.34
C GLY A 192 9.75 7.30 6.26
N ARG A 193 9.40 6.92 5.03
CA ARG A 193 10.18 7.13 3.82
C ARG A 193 10.60 8.58 3.59
N GLU A 194 9.87 9.56 4.09
CA GLU A 194 10.15 10.99 3.93
C GLU A 194 11.23 11.52 4.89
N LEU A 195 11.58 10.75 5.93
CA LEU A 195 12.56 11.19 6.90
C LEU A 195 13.99 11.05 6.37
N LEU A 196 14.86 11.96 6.78
CA LEU A 196 16.30 11.78 6.70
C LEU A 196 16.81 11.05 7.94
N ASP A 197 17.98 10.44 7.85
CA ASP A 197 18.58 9.72 8.98
C ASP A 197 18.81 10.60 10.21
N SER A 198 19.16 11.87 10.01
CA SER A 198 19.28 12.84 11.11
C SER A 198 17.97 13.07 11.86
N LYS A 199 16.81 12.88 11.22
CA LYS A 199 15.49 12.94 11.86
C LYS A 199 15.12 11.59 12.48
N ARG A 200 15.41 10.47 11.81
CA ARG A 200 15.20 9.12 12.36
C ARG A 200 15.96 8.94 13.67
N GLN A 201 17.23 9.31 13.69
CA GLN A 201 18.08 9.29 14.87
C GLN A 201 17.45 10.07 16.03
N LYS A 202 16.97 11.30 15.80
CA LYS A 202 16.27 12.10 16.82
C LYS A 202 15.02 11.42 17.36
N TYR A 203 14.24 10.76 16.51
CA TYR A 203 13.05 10.03 16.98
C TYR A 203 13.43 8.83 17.85
N ILE A 204 14.47 8.08 17.45
CA ILE A 204 14.99 6.92 18.18
C ILE A 204 15.57 7.35 19.54
N GLU A 205 16.49 8.32 19.56
CA GLU A 205 17.16 8.80 20.78
C GLU A 205 16.17 9.42 21.79
N ASN A 206 15.17 10.15 21.30
CA ASN A 206 14.13 10.73 22.15
C ASN A 206 12.99 9.75 22.49
N ASN A 207 13.10 8.48 22.09
CA ASN A 207 12.09 7.44 22.30
C ASN A 207 10.68 7.88 21.85
N SER A 208 10.61 8.54 20.70
CA SER A 208 9.41 9.24 20.19
C SER A 208 8.89 8.69 18.86
N VAL A 209 9.38 7.51 18.44
CA VAL A 209 8.88 6.80 17.25
C VAL A 209 7.38 6.48 17.39
N MET A 210 6.88 6.16 18.58
CA MET A 210 5.45 5.95 18.81
C MET A 210 4.63 7.21 18.51
N ALA A 211 5.12 8.40 18.88
CA ALA A 211 4.46 9.66 18.56
C ALA A 211 4.48 9.95 17.06
N TYR A 212 5.51 9.49 16.34
CA TYR A 212 5.50 9.50 14.88
C TYR A 212 4.43 8.56 14.31
N ALA A 213 4.44 7.27 14.71
CA ALA A 213 3.52 6.25 14.20
C ALA A 213 2.03 6.58 14.49
N LYS A 214 1.73 7.24 15.62
CA LYS A 214 0.36 7.68 15.97
C LYS A 214 -0.15 8.83 15.08
N ARG A 215 0.72 9.56 14.39
CA ARG A 215 0.34 10.70 13.54
C ARG A 215 0.01 10.31 12.10
N ALA A 216 0.27 9.07 11.70
CA ALA A 216 -0.07 8.58 10.36
C ALA A 216 -1.57 8.71 10.12
N ARG A 217 -1.95 9.51 9.13
CA ARG A 217 -3.33 9.67 8.67
C ARG A 217 -3.48 8.97 7.35
N SER A 218 -4.61 8.28 7.17
CA SER A 218 -5.04 7.75 5.89
C SER A 218 -5.46 8.89 4.95
N ALA A 219 -5.98 8.55 3.78
CA ALA A 219 -6.67 9.49 2.89
C ALA A 219 -8.20 9.35 2.96
N PHE A 220 -8.74 8.57 3.91
CA PHE A 220 -10.17 8.43 4.10
C PHE A 220 -10.72 9.41 5.11
N TYR A 221 -11.85 10.01 4.81
CA TYR A 221 -12.58 10.87 5.73
C TYR A 221 -13.72 10.10 6.40
N GLN A 222 -14.13 10.53 7.59
CA GLN A 222 -15.33 9.97 8.22
C GLN A 222 -16.57 10.59 7.59
N GLN A 223 -16.57 11.92 7.42
CA GLN A 223 -17.61 12.68 6.74
C GLN A 223 -17.00 13.72 5.77
N PRO A 224 -17.75 14.14 4.73
CA PRO A 224 -17.26 15.15 3.78
C PRO A 224 -16.96 16.53 4.38
N GLU A 225 -17.54 16.86 5.53
CA GLU A 225 -17.32 18.13 6.23
C GLU A 225 -16.06 18.13 7.10
N ASP A 226 -15.44 16.96 7.30
CA ASP A 226 -14.26 16.83 8.15
C ASP A 226 -13.05 17.53 7.53
N ARG A 227 -12.30 18.26 8.37
CA ARG A 227 -11.10 18.98 7.93
C ARG A 227 -9.89 18.09 7.71
N LYS A 228 -9.88 16.88 8.26
CA LYS A 228 -8.74 15.97 8.24
C LYS A 228 -9.22 14.54 8.02
N PRO A 229 -8.48 13.74 7.24
CA PRO A 229 -8.78 12.33 7.11
C PRO A 229 -8.48 11.59 8.43
N LEU A 230 -9.09 10.42 8.59
CA LEU A 230 -8.91 9.52 9.71
C LEU A 230 -7.44 9.09 9.87
N PRO A 231 -6.91 8.99 11.10
CA PRO A 231 -5.72 8.18 11.39
C PRO A 231 -5.81 6.79 10.76
N THR A 232 -4.69 6.22 10.29
CA THR A 232 -4.71 4.91 9.62
C THR A 232 -5.28 3.80 10.51
N LEU A 233 -4.91 3.78 11.78
CA LEU A 233 -5.46 2.84 12.77
C LEU A 233 -6.95 3.06 13.01
N GLU A 234 -7.42 4.31 12.99
CA GLU A 234 -8.84 4.62 13.17
C GLU A 234 -9.65 4.20 11.95
N ALA A 235 -9.12 4.40 10.74
CA ALA A 235 -9.74 3.89 9.53
C ALA A 235 -9.91 2.37 9.57
N PHE A 236 -8.86 1.63 9.97
CA PHE A 236 -8.96 0.18 10.18
C PHE A 236 -9.96 -0.18 11.29
N SER A 237 -9.91 0.49 12.45
CA SER A 237 -10.82 0.22 13.57
C SER A 237 -12.30 0.43 13.19
N THR A 238 -12.59 1.48 12.43
CA THR A 238 -13.94 1.76 11.93
C THR A 238 -14.44 0.64 11.02
N VAL A 239 -13.64 0.16 10.07
CA VAL A 239 -14.05 -0.96 9.21
C VAL A 239 -14.10 -2.29 9.96
N ALA A 240 -13.20 -2.49 10.93
CA ALA A 240 -13.13 -3.72 11.70
C ALA A 240 -14.36 -3.93 12.57
N LYS A 241 -14.94 -2.85 13.11
CA LYS A 241 -16.23 -2.91 13.83
C LYS A 241 -17.41 -3.27 12.92
N ARG A 242 -17.36 -2.88 11.63
CA ARG A 242 -18.40 -3.19 10.64
C ARG A 242 -18.25 -4.59 10.04
N TYR A 243 -17.02 -5.06 9.88
CA TYR A 243 -16.67 -6.36 9.30
C TYR A 243 -15.77 -7.17 10.26
N PRO A 244 -16.26 -7.50 11.47
CA PRO A 244 -15.43 -8.08 12.52
C PRO A 244 -14.87 -9.45 12.13
N HIS A 245 -15.62 -10.26 11.38
CA HIS A 245 -15.14 -11.58 10.93
C HIS A 245 -13.88 -11.46 10.04
N ALA A 246 -13.94 -10.63 8.99
CA ALA A 246 -12.79 -10.40 8.12
C ALA A 246 -11.63 -9.75 8.87
N ALA A 247 -11.91 -8.77 9.74
CA ALA A 247 -10.89 -8.10 10.51
C ALA A 247 -10.14 -9.05 11.46
N LEU A 248 -10.85 -9.96 12.14
CA LEU A 248 -10.25 -10.97 13.01
C LEU A 248 -9.36 -11.94 12.22
N ILE A 249 -9.74 -12.31 10.99
CA ILE A 249 -8.89 -13.15 10.11
C ILE A 249 -7.60 -12.41 9.74
N TRP A 250 -7.67 -11.14 9.34
CA TRP A 250 -6.46 -10.38 9.00
C TRP A 250 -5.58 -10.06 10.21
N LEU A 251 -6.18 -9.82 11.38
CA LEU A 251 -5.44 -9.68 12.63
C LEU A 251 -4.77 -10.99 13.05
N GLU A 252 -5.39 -12.14 12.77
CA GLU A 252 -4.77 -13.45 12.96
C GLU A 252 -3.59 -13.67 11.99
N GLN A 253 -3.72 -13.31 10.70
CA GLN A 253 -2.60 -13.32 9.76
C GLN A 253 -1.42 -12.50 10.29
N LEU A 254 -1.69 -11.27 10.76
CA LEU A 254 -0.66 -10.41 11.35
C LEU A 254 -0.05 -10.98 12.64
N ALA A 255 -0.86 -11.59 13.50
CA ALA A 255 -0.39 -12.21 14.74
C ALA A 255 0.54 -13.40 14.49
N ASN A 256 0.33 -14.13 13.40
CA ASN A 256 1.14 -15.28 13.01
C ASN A 256 2.49 -14.91 12.39
N LEU A 257 2.72 -13.63 12.05
CA LEU A 257 4.02 -13.17 11.59
C LEU A 257 5.00 -13.05 12.76
N SER A 258 6.12 -13.76 12.69
CA SER A 258 7.18 -13.61 13.66
C SER A 258 7.98 -12.33 13.42
N PHE A 259 8.41 -11.70 14.50
CA PHE A 259 9.36 -10.58 14.45
C PHE A 259 10.68 -10.94 13.75
N ALA A 260 11.09 -12.21 13.79
CA ALA A 260 12.25 -12.69 13.04
C ALA A 260 12.03 -12.60 11.51
N GLN A 261 10.86 -13.01 11.01
CA GLN A 261 10.52 -12.91 9.58
C GLN A 261 10.48 -11.46 9.11
N ILE A 262 9.82 -10.59 9.90
CA ILE A 262 9.74 -9.15 9.57
C ILE A 262 11.14 -8.54 9.52
N LYS A 263 11.99 -8.80 10.52
CA LYS A 263 13.36 -8.28 10.58
C LYS A 263 14.23 -8.83 9.45
N GLN A 264 14.05 -10.11 9.09
CA GLN A 264 14.74 -10.73 7.97
C GLN A 264 14.46 -10.00 6.65
N LEU A 265 13.21 -9.64 6.35
CA LEU A 265 12.88 -8.84 5.16
C LEU A 265 13.59 -7.49 5.15
N LEU A 266 13.63 -6.78 6.28
CA LEU A 266 14.34 -5.50 6.38
C LEU A 266 15.84 -5.65 6.06
N THR A 267 16.45 -6.76 6.49
CA THR A 267 17.87 -7.03 6.21
C THR A 267 18.16 -7.45 4.75
N CYS A 268 17.13 -7.76 3.96
CA CYS A 268 17.30 -8.04 2.54
C CYS A 268 17.50 -6.76 1.71
N LEU A 269 17.15 -5.58 2.24
CA LEU A 269 17.41 -4.33 1.53
C LEU A 269 18.92 -4.02 1.46
N PRO A 270 19.43 -3.60 0.30
CA PRO A 270 20.83 -3.18 0.16
C PRO A 270 21.16 -1.98 1.06
N SER A 271 22.27 -2.04 1.80
CA SER A 271 22.64 -1.01 2.78
C SER A 271 22.84 0.41 2.21
N HIS A 272 23.17 0.50 0.92
CA HIS A 272 23.28 1.78 0.21
C HIS A 272 21.92 2.40 -0.15
N ARG A 273 20.82 1.62 -0.09
CA ARG A 273 19.43 2.08 -0.23
C ARG A 273 18.75 2.31 1.12
N PHE A 274 19.10 1.47 2.08
CA PHE A 274 18.43 1.39 3.36
C PHE A 274 19.46 1.36 4.49
N SER A 275 19.65 2.51 5.11
CA SER A 275 20.67 2.68 6.14
C SER A 275 20.32 1.92 7.43
N PRO A 276 21.29 1.68 8.33
CA PRO A 276 21.00 1.10 9.64
C PRO A 276 19.99 1.90 10.46
N LEU A 277 19.99 3.24 10.33
CA LEU A 277 19.02 4.11 11.01
C LEU A 277 17.62 4.00 10.39
N ALA A 278 17.52 3.86 9.07
CA ALA A 278 16.26 3.55 8.40
C ALA A 278 15.70 2.21 8.87
N LEU A 279 16.54 1.18 8.91
CA LEU A 279 16.17 -0.15 9.40
C LEU A 279 15.62 -0.10 10.83
N GLU A 280 16.36 0.50 11.76
CA GLU A 280 15.95 0.56 13.16
C GLU A 280 14.64 1.36 13.32
N PHE A 281 14.50 2.48 12.61
CA PHE A 281 13.29 3.29 12.68
C PHE A 281 12.06 2.57 12.13
N VAL A 282 12.18 1.94 10.95
CA VAL A 282 11.11 1.15 10.32
C VAL A 282 10.74 -0.05 11.19
N TRP A 283 11.75 -0.73 11.74
CA TRP A 283 11.55 -1.83 12.67
C TRP A 283 10.68 -1.42 13.87
N GLN A 284 10.98 -0.28 14.49
CA GLN A 284 10.19 0.25 15.60
C GLN A 284 8.76 0.62 15.17
N ILE A 285 8.55 1.24 14.00
CA ILE A 285 7.20 1.52 13.47
C ILE A 285 6.38 0.23 13.36
N LEU A 286 6.94 -0.79 12.71
CA LEU A 286 6.25 -2.05 12.47
C LEU A 286 5.89 -2.73 13.79
N HIS A 287 6.80 -2.75 14.77
CA HIS A 287 6.53 -3.31 16.09
C HIS A 287 5.44 -2.52 16.84
N ILE A 288 5.52 -1.19 16.84
CA ILE A 288 4.54 -0.33 17.51
C ILE A 288 3.14 -0.52 16.91
N ASN A 289 3.03 -0.50 15.59
CA ASN A 289 1.74 -0.64 14.92
C ASN A 289 1.20 -2.07 15.00
N HIS A 290 2.06 -3.09 14.97
CA HIS A 290 1.69 -4.49 15.23
C HIS A 290 1.03 -4.63 16.61
N SER A 291 1.68 -4.15 17.68
CA SER A 291 1.10 -4.18 19.03
C SER A 291 -0.23 -3.41 19.10
N ARG A 292 -0.32 -2.22 18.49
CA ARG A 292 -1.56 -1.42 18.48
C ARG A 292 -2.72 -2.12 17.76
N LEU A 293 -2.43 -2.81 16.66
CA LEU A 293 -3.42 -3.57 15.90
C LEU A 293 -3.87 -4.80 16.67
N LEU A 294 -2.96 -5.53 17.31
CA LEU A 294 -3.33 -6.70 18.10
C LEU A 294 -4.10 -6.36 19.38
N SER A 295 -3.87 -5.20 20.01
CA SER A 295 -4.73 -4.74 21.11
C SER A 295 -6.19 -4.52 20.64
N LEU A 296 -6.40 -4.05 19.40
CA LEU A 296 -7.75 -3.90 18.86
C LEU A 296 -8.45 -5.26 18.64
N ARG A 297 -7.69 -6.33 18.39
CA ARG A 297 -8.24 -7.69 18.26
C ARG A 297 -8.96 -8.13 19.54
N GLU A 298 -8.42 -7.78 20.70
CA GLU A 298 -9.00 -8.09 22.01
C GLU A 298 -10.34 -7.38 22.22
N GLU A 299 -10.54 -6.20 21.62
CA GLU A 299 -11.81 -5.45 21.67
C GLU A 299 -12.88 -6.00 20.71
N LEU A 300 -12.48 -6.72 19.67
CA LEU A 300 -13.35 -7.27 18.63
C LEU A 300 -13.75 -8.73 18.86
N SER A 301 -13.07 -9.43 19.78
CA SER A 301 -13.30 -10.83 20.14
C SER A 301 -14.32 -10.95 21.27
#